data_AF-A0A9E3QZR8-F1
#
_entry.id   AF-A0A9E3QZR8-F1
#
_cell.length_a   1.000
_cell.length_b   1.000
_cell.length_c   1.000
_cell.angle_alpha   90.00
_cell.angle_beta   90.00
_cell.angle_gamma   90.00
#
_symmetry.space_group_name_H-M   'P 1'
#
loop_
_entity.id
_entity.type
_entity.pdbx_description
1 polymer ?
#
loop_
_entity_poly.entity_id
_entity_poly.type
_entity_poly.pdbx_seq_one_letter_code
_entity_poly.pdbx_strand_id
1 'polypeptide(L)'
;MLLLGLSQAAAATEAGGRLADAKAKLGALQFEPAARRVAEALAAGDAQPSEVAELYFVLGQASAVLGRDAEALEAFGRALSIAPGLSLAPGTSPRIAAPFRAAGERLAGERLATSPAVRVLDTGLAEVLVEVRGDVFRLVERGEVEVQSPTGWTAAPLAPTAPMRATVPCAREGCAYRVVLHDHPGNVVLEAGTRDAPLRAFPAQAPAAPPAAVSAAPVADQVQPASPTWYRTRWPYLGAALAAAAAGGVLAWQYGVQDARLRELQAARADHLFSEAQGVDRARMTCFVGTWVGFGVAAGFGVAAAFNW
;
A
#
# COMPACT_ATOMS: atom_id res chain seq x y z
N MET A 1 10.39 -18.04 30.36
CA MET A 1 10.30 -16.65 29.90
C MET A 1 9.28 -16.62 28.75
N LEU A 2 7.99 -16.51 29.09
CA LEU A 2 6.88 -16.52 28.13
C LEU A 2 6.69 -15.09 27.59
N LEU A 3 6.93 -14.89 26.30
CA LEU A 3 6.54 -13.68 25.58
C LEU A 3 5.03 -13.76 25.30
N LEU A 4 4.26 -13.10 26.16
CA LEU A 4 2.86 -12.76 25.89
C LEU A 4 2.83 -11.77 24.70
N GLY A 5 2.60 -12.31 23.51
CA GLY A 5 2.24 -11.52 22.34
C GLY A 5 0.86 -10.92 22.55
N LEU A 6 0.81 -9.70 23.09
CA LEU A 6 -0.37 -8.86 23.06
C LEU A 6 -0.62 -8.49 21.60
N SER A 7 -1.39 -9.31 20.90
CA SER A 7 -2.05 -8.93 19.67
C SER A 7 -2.90 -7.71 20.00
N GLN A 8 -2.42 -6.51 19.63
CA GLN A 8 -3.25 -5.32 19.64
C GLN A 8 -4.37 -5.59 18.64
N ALA A 9 -5.53 -6.00 19.15
CA ALA A 9 -6.77 -5.85 18.42
C ALA A 9 -6.93 -4.35 18.22
N ALA A 10 -6.55 -3.85 17.04
CA ALA A 10 -6.89 -2.51 16.62
C ALA A 10 -8.38 -2.35 16.90
N ALA A 11 -8.73 -1.44 17.81
CA ALA A 11 -10.11 -1.21 18.17
C ALA A 11 -10.86 -0.97 16.86
N ALA A 12 -11.88 -1.80 16.59
CA ALA A 12 -12.70 -1.63 15.41
C ALA A 12 -13.24 -0.19 15.46
N THR A 13 -12.84 0.63 14.50
CA THR A 13 -13.36 1.99 14.36
C THR A 13 -14.87 1.90 14.13
N GLU A 14 -15.62 2.92 14.53
CA GLU A 14 -17.04 2.91 14.21
C GLU A 14 -17.27 2.90 12.69
N ALA A 15 -16.41 3.62 11.94
CA ALA A 15 -16.32 3.52 10.48
C ALA A 15 -16.24 2.07 9.98
N GLY A 16 -15.35 1.26 10.56
CA GLY A 16 -15.22 -0.17 10.22
C GLY A 16 -16.50 -0.96 10.47
N GLY A 17 -17.22 -0.66 11.57
CA GLY A 17 -18.55 -1.24 11.83
C GLY A 17 -19.60 -0.83 10.79
N ARG A 18 -19.61 0.45 10.37
CA ARG A 18 -20.51 0.96 9.32
C ARG A 18 -20.20 0.35 7.96
N LEU A 19 -18.91 0.20 7.63
CA LEU A 19 -18.45 -0.46 6.42
C LEU A 19 -18.86 -1.93 6.38
N ALA A 20 -18.70 -2.66 7.50
CA ALA A 20 -19.12 -4.06 7.59
C ALA A 20 -20.63 -4.21 7.36
N ASP A 21 -21.45 -3.34 7.96
CA ASP A 21 -22.91 -3.32 7.73
C ASP A 21 -23.26 -2.97 6.27
N ALA A 22 -22.59 -2.00 5.66
CA ALA A 22 -22.78 -1.66 4.25
C ALA A 22 -22.46 -2.85 3.32
N LYS A 23 -21.37 -3.57 3.56
CA LYS A 23 -20.98 -4.78 2.82
C LYS A 23 -21.98 -5.91 3.01
N ALA A 24 -22.50 -6.10 4.23
CA ALA A 24 -23.54 -7.09 4.50
C ALA A 24 -24.83 -6.78 3.71
N LYS A 25 -25.25 -5.51 3.67
CA LYS A 25 -26.40 -5.06 2.87
C LYS A 25 -26.16 -5.28 1.36
N LEU A 26 -24.96 -4.97 0.87
CA LEU A 26 -24.58 -5.23 -0.53
C LEU A 26 -24.67 -6.73 -0.86
N GLY A 27 -24.14 -7.60 0.00
CA GLY A 27 -24.21 -9.05 -0.16
C GLY A 27 -25.63 -9.61 -0.09
N ALA A 28 -26.52 -8.94 0.64
CA ALA A 28 -27.95 -9.23 0.70
C ALA A 28 -28.77 -8.60 -0.45
N LEU A 29 -28.10 -8.03 -1.46
CA LEU A 29 -28.70 -7.34 -2.62
C LEU A 29 -29.57 -6.12 -2.25
N GLN A 30 -29.31 -5.52 -1.09
CA GLN A 30 -29.96 -4.29 -0.62
C GLN A 30 -29.13 -3.07 -1.02
N PHE A 31 -29.15 -2.73 -2.30
CA PHE A 31 -28.24 -1.73 -2.87
C PHE A 31 -28.48 -0.31 -2.33
N GLU A 32 -29.73 0.17 -2.24
CA GLU A 32 -30.03 1.50 -1.68
C GLU A 32 -29.70 1.59 -0.19
N PRO A 33 -30.08 0.61 0.66
CA PRO A 33 -29.62 0.58 2.05
C PRO A 33 -28.10 0.54 2.19
N ALA A 34 -27.39 -0.20 1.34
CA ALA A 34 -25.92 -0.23 1.34
C ALA A 34 -25.33 1.15 0.99
N ALA A 35 -25.81 1.79 -0.08
CA ALA A 35 -25.35 3.11 -0.50
C ALA A 35 -25.59 4.19 0.57
N ARG A 36 -26.78 4.18 1.20
CA ARG A 36 -27.08 5.08 2.33
C ARG A 36 -26.13 4.84 3.51
N ARG A 37 -25.86 3.58 3.84
CA ARG A 37 -24.96 3.24 4.94
C ARG A 37 -23.52 3.69 4.69
N VAL A 38 -23.06 3.59 3.44
CA VAL A 38 -21.77 4.16 3.03
C VAL A 38 -21.76 5.68 3.19
N ALA A 39 -22.81 6.38 2.75
CA ALA A 39 -22.90 7.83 2.88
C ALA A 39 -22.85 8.28 4.35
N GLU A 40 -23.55 7.57 5.25
CA GLU A 40 -23.48 7.80 6.70
C GLU A 40 -22.05 7.58 7.24
N ALA A 41 -21.35 6.55 6.78
CA ALA A 41 -19.98 6.27 7.19
C ALA A 41 -19.00 7.36 6.75
N LEU A 42 -19.09 7.79 5.49
CA LEU A 42 -18.26 8.88 4.97
C LEU A 42 -18.58 10.21 5.65
N ALA A 43 -19.85 10.49 5.96
CA ALA A 43 -20.24 11.71 6.66
C ALA A 43 -19.78 11.76 8.12
N ALA A 44 -19.49 10.61 8.75
CA ALA A 44 -19.04 10.55 10.13
C ALA A 44 -17.60 11.07 10.33
N GLY A 45 -16.77 11.03 9.29
CA GLY A 45 -15.44 11.66 9.32
C GLY A 45 -14.38 10.91 10.13
N ASP A 46 -14.59 9.63 10.47
CA ASP A 46 -13.69 8.84 11.32
C ASP A 46 -13.04 7.65 10.61
N ALA A 47 -13.24 7.52 9.30
CA ALA A 47 -12.68 6.42 8.51
C ALA A 47 -11.18 6.62 8.22
N GLN A 48 -10.44 5.51 8.24
CA GLN A 48 -9.02 5.44 7.87
C GLN A 48 -8.83 5.26 6.35
N PRO A 49 -7.63 5.48 5.77
CA PRO A 49 -7.45 5.50 4.31
C PRO A 49 -7.98 4.25 3.58
N SER A 50 -7.70 3.07 4.14
CA SER A 50 -8.19 1.80 3.58
C SER A 50 -9.71 1.68 3.65
N GLU A 51 -10.32 2.17 4.74
CA GLU A 51 -11.76 2.14 4.95
C GLU A 51 -12.46 3.12 4.01
N VAL A 52 -11.93 4.33 3.84
CA VAL A 52 -12.46 5.32 2.89
C VAL A 52 -12.43 4.77 1.46
N ALA A 53 -11.32 4.17 1.04
CA ALA A 53 -11.22 3.56 -0.28
C ALA A 53 -12.27 2.45 -0.47
N GLU A 54 -12.46 1.60 0.55
CA GLU A 54 -13.42 0.49 0.50
C GLU A 54 -14.87 0.99 0.55
N LEU A 55 -15.17 2.03 1.33
CA LEU A 55 -16.47 2.72 1.34
C LEU A 55 -16.82 3.22 -0.06
N TYR A 56 -15.93 3.97 -0.71
CA TYR A 56 -16.14 4.41 -2.09
C TYR A 56 -16.28 3.25 -3.07
N PHE A 57 -15.55 2.15 -2.87
CA PHE A 57 -15.67 0.95 -3.71
C PHE A 57 -17.04 0.25 -3.56
N VAL A 58 -17.58 0.16 -2.34
CA VAL A 58 -18.93 -0.35 -2.07
C VAL A 58 -19.99 0.58 -2.66
N LEU A 59 -19.81 1.89 -2.53
CA LEU A 59 -20.70 2.89 -3.15
C LEU A 59 -20.72 2.77 -4.67
N GLY A 60 -19.56 2.58 -5.30
CA GLY A 60 -19.46 2.38 -6.74
C GLY A 60 -20.22 1.13 -7.21
N GLN A 61 -20.10 0.02 -6.49
CA GLN A 61 -20.84 -1.21 -6.80
C GLN A 61 -22.36 -1.04 -6.66
N ALA A 62 -22.81 -0.46 -5.55
CA ALA A 62 -24.22 -0.21 -5.32
C ALA A 62 -24.80 0.74 -6.39
N SER A 63 -24.11 1.84 -6.67
CA SER A 63 -24.53 2.84 -7.67
C SER A 63 -24.61 2.26 -9.08
N ALA A 64 -23.64 1.41 -9.46
CA ALA A 64 -23.66 0.74 -10.76
C ALA A 64 -24.89 -0.18 -10.92
N VAL A 65 -25.22 -0.98 -9.89
CA VAL A 65 -26.40 -1.86 -9.92
C VAL A 65 -27.70 -1.05 -9.98
N LEU A 66 -27.73 0.11 -9.31
CA LEU A 66 -28.86 1.04 -9.34
C LEU A 66 -28.98 1.82 -10.65
N GLY A 67 -28.01 1.72 -11.57
CA GLY A 67 -28.01 2.46 -12.85
C GLY A 67 -27.64 3.93 -12.70
N ARG A 68 -26.94 4.26 -11.63
CA ARG A 68 -26.41 5.60 -11.37
C ARG A 68 -24.97 5.66 -11.89
N ASP A 69 -24.83 5.59 -13.21
CA ASP A 69 -23.52 5.33 -13.85
C ASP A 69 -22.49 6.42 -13.55
N ALA A 70 -22.91 7.69 -13.48
CA ALA A 70 -22.03 8.81 -13.13
C ALA A 70 -21.52 8.72 -11.68
N GLU A 71 -22.43 8.43 -10.72
CA GLU A 71 -22.08 8.21 -9.31
C GLU A 71 -21.13 7.01 -9.16
N ALA A 72 -21.39 5.92 -9.91
CA ALA A 72 -20.56 4.74 -9.90
C ALA A 72 -19.14 5.02 -10.40
N LEU A 73 -19.02 5.73 -11.53
CA LEU A 73 -17.75 6.12 -12.12
C LEU A 73 -16.94 7.00 -11.15
N GLU A 74 -17.59 8.00 -10.55
CA GLU A 74 -16.93 8.88 -9.59
C GLU A 74 -16.49 8.13 -8.33
N ALA A 75 -17.36 7.30 -7.75
CA ALA A 75 -17.05 6.53 -6.56
C ALA A 75 -15.90 5.54 -6.80
N PHE A 76 -15.90 4.82 -7.93
CA PHE A 76 -14.76 3.98 -8.29
C PHE A 76 -13.48 4.77 -8.53
N GLY A 77 -13.58 5.96 -9.13
CA GLY A 77 -12.44 6.85 -9.32
C GLY A 77 -11.82 7.29 -7.99
N ARG A 78 -12.64 7.73 -7.03
CA ARG A 78 -12.19 8.07 -5.68
C ARG A 78 -11.53 6.87 -5.00
N ALA A 79 -12.15 5.69 -5.05
CA ALA A 79 -11.59 4.46 -4.49
C ALA A 79 -10.22 4.12 -5.08
N LEU A 80 -10.08 4.14 -6.41
CA LEU A 80 -8.83 3.82 -7.11
C LEU A 80 -7.75 4.87 -6.90
N SER A 81 -8.12 6.15 -6.71
CA SER A 81 -7.15 7.21 -6.43
C SER A 81 -6.46 7.01 -5.07
N ILE A 82 -7.20 6.52 -4.06
CA ILE A 82 -6.68 6.22 -2.71
C ILE A 82 -5.97 4.86 -2.70
N ALA A 83 -6.58 3.83 -3.30
CA ALA A 83 -6.08 2.46 -3.31
C ALA A 83 -6.00 1.90 -4.74
N PRO A 84 -4.91 2.17 -5.49
CA PRO A 84 -4.78 1.73 -6.87
C PRO A 84 -4.77 0.20 -7.08
N GLY A 85 -4.55 -0.57 -6.01
CA GLY A 85 -4.54 -2.03 -6.04
C GLY A 85 -5.91 -2.70 -5.91
N LEU A 86 -6.99 -1.92 -5.76
CA LEU A 86 -8.35 -2.47 -5.73
C LEU A 86 -8.65 -3.21 -7.05
N SER A 87 -9.36 -4.33 -6.93
CA SER A 87 -9.76 -5.14 -8.07
C SER A 87 -11.13 -5.75 -7.85
N LEU A 88 -11.86 -5.98 -8.93
CA LEU A 88 -13.13 -6.69 -8.90
C LEU A 88 -12.89 -8.21 -8.91
N ALA A 89 -13.80 -8.94 -8.27
CA ALA A 89 -13.78 -10.40 -8.35
C ALA A 89 -13.98 -10.87 -9.80
N PRO A 90 -13.35 -12.00 -10.21
CA PRO A 90 -13.61 -12.60 -11.51
C PRO A 90 -15.10 -12.88 -11.71
N GLY A 91 -15.61 -12.64 -12.92
CA GLY A 91 -17.03 -12.86 -13.23
C GLY A 91 -17.98 -11.79 -12.68
N THR A 92 -17.46 -10.68 -12.13
CA THR A 92 -18.29 -9.52 -11.77
C THR A 92 -19.13 -9.06 -12.97
N SER A 93 -20.39 -8.73 -12.72
CA SER A 93 -21.34 -8.27 -13.75
C SER A 93 -20.75 -7.14 -14.62
N PRO A 94 -20.93 -7.18 -15.95
CA PRO A 94 -20.50 -6.10 -16.84
C PRO A 94 -20.99 -4.71 -16.42
N ARG A 95 -22.16 -4.63 -15.76
CA ARG A 95 -22.73 -3.38 -15.24
C ARG A 95 -21.87 -2.71 -14.17
N ILE A 96 -21.16 -3.51 -13.36
CA ILE A 96 -20.21 -3.01 -12.34
C ILE A 96 -18.82 -2.87 -12.95
N ALA A 97 -18.39 -3.84 -13.76
CA ALA A 97 -17.04 -3.88 -14.31
C ALA A 97 -16.74 -2.73 -15.30
N ALA A 98 -17.75 -2.29 -16.08
CA ALA A 98 -17.58 -1.21 -17.03
C ALA A 98 -17.21 0.14 -16.37
N PRO A 99 -18.00 0.69 -15.41
CA PRO A 99 -17.64 1.94 -14.75
C PRO A 99 -16.34 1.83 -13.93
N PHE A 100 -16.02 0.67 -13.36
CA PHE A 100 -14.75 0.46 -12.66
C PHE A 100 -13.53 0.57 -13.59
N ARG A 101 -13.56 -0.09 -14.76
CA ARG A 101 -12.50 0.08 -15.78
C ARG A 101 -12.40 1.52 -16.26
N ALA A 102 -13.54 2.14 -16.59
CA ALA A 102 -13.56 3.52 -17.07
C ALA A 102 -12.99 4.50 -16.03
N ALA A 103 -13.22 4.26 -14.74
CA ALA A 103 -12.60 5.03 -13.66
C ALA A 103 -11.07 4.87 -13.64
N GLY A 104 -10.57 3.65 -13.79
CA GLY A 104 -9.13 3.37 -13.87
C GLY A 104 -8.47 4.00 -15.10
N GLU A 105 -9.12 3.92 -16.26
CA GLU A 105 -8.66 4.57 -17.51
C GLU A 105 -8.60 6.09 -17.35
N ARG A 106 -9.61 6.70 -16.71
CA ARG A 106 -9.65 8.15 -16.44
C ARG A 106 -8.52 8.61 -15.54
N LEU A 107 -8.09 7.80 -14.58
CA LEU A 107 -6.96 8.11 -13.72
C LEU A 107 -5.63 8.00 -14.46
N ALA A 108 -5.54 7.24 -15.56
CA ALA A 108 -4.29 7.04 -16.32
C ALA A 108 -3.09 6.62 -15.44
N GLY A 109 -3.34 5.93 -14.33
CA GLY A 109 -2.32 5.53 -13.36
C GLY A 109 -1.91 6.63 -12.37
N GLU A 110 -2.49 7.82 -12.45
CA GLU A 110 -2.39 8.81 -11.38
C GLU A 110 -2.97 8.24 -10.08
N ARG A 111 -2.28 8.54 -8.97
CA ARG A 111 -2.68 8.12 -7.63
C ARG A 111 -2.54 9.30 -6.69
N LEU A 112 -3.42 9.35 -5.71
CA LEU A 112 -3.31 10.29 -4.62
C LEU A 112 -2.01 9.97 -3.86
N ALA A 113 -1.12 10.96 -3.81
CA ALA A 113 0.19 10.83 -3.19
C ALA A 113 0.57 12.13 -2.49
N THR A 114 1.40 12.01 -1.46
CA THR A 114 1.93 13.15 -0.72
C THR A 114 3.44 13.06 -0.63
N SER A 115 4.10 14.20 -0.71
CA SER A 115 5.55 14.35 -0.56
C SER A 115 5.84 15.40 0.50
N PRO A 116 5.99 15.00 1.78
CA PRO A 116 6.40 15.92 2.82
C PRO A 116 7.89 16.27 2.67
N ALA A 117 8.21 17.56 2.75
CA ALA A 117 9.56 18.08 2.88
C ALA A 117 9.66 18.85 4.19
N VAL A 118 10.77 18.66 4.92
CA VAL A 118 10.97 19.31 6.23
C VAL A 118 12.26 20.09 6.26
N ARG A 119 12.18 21.31 6.78
CA ARG A 119 13.31 22.19 7.06
C ARG A 119 13.35 22.52 8.54
N VAL A 120 14.33 21.96 9.26
CA VAL A 120 14.58 22.30 10.67
C VAL A 120 15.28 23.66 10.75
N LEU A 121 14.81 24.52 11.65
CA LEU A 121 15.29 25.88 11.90
C LEU A 121 16.14 25.93 13.17
N ASP A 122 17.06 26.89 13.26
CA ASP A 122 17.96 27.06 14.42
C ASP A 122 17.23 27.38 15.74
N THR A 123 15.98 27.81 15.63
CA THR A 123 15.07 28.15 16.74
C THR A 123 14.47 26.93 17.45
N GLY A 124 14.77 25.70 17.01
CA GLY A 124 14.12 24.49 17.54
C GLY A 124 12.71 24.25 17.00
N LEU A 125 12.42 24.83 15.83
CA LEU A 125 11.19 24.63 15.08
C LEU A 125 11.53 23.95 13.76
N ALA A 126 10.56 23.27 13.14
CA ALA A 126 10.66 22.78 11.79
C ALA A 126 9.49 23.31 10.94
N GLU A 127 9.80 23.75 9.73
CA GLU A 127 8.80 24.04 8.70
C GLU A 127 8.56 22.76 7.89
N VAL A 128 7.32 22.30 7.88
CA VAL A 128 6.88 21.14 7.09
C VAL A 128 6.08 21.65 5.90
N LEU A 129 6.54 21.31 4.69
CA LEU A 129 5.88 21.59 3.43
C LEU A 129 5.31 20.27 2.90
N VAL A 130 4.03 20.27 2.53
CA VAL A 130 3.35 19.06 2.04
C VAL A 130 2.81 19.32 0.65
N GLU A 131 3.35 18.62 -0.33
CA GLU A 131 2.85 18.61 -1.71
C GLU A 131 1.92 17.42 -1.92
N VAL A 132 0.69 17.69 -2.33
CA VAL A 132 -0.31 16.69 -2.71
C VAL A 132 -0.33 16.56 -4.23
N ARG A 133 -0.18 15.33 -4.74
CA ARG A 133 -0.18 15.02 -6.17
C ARG A 133 -1.27 14.00 -6.49
N GLY A 134 -1.80 14.06 -7.71
CA GLY A 134 -2.82 13.11 -8.19
C GLY A 134 -4.18 13.22 -7.50
N ASP A 135 -4.50 14.37 -6.88
CA ASP A 135 -5.79 14.62 -6.26
C ASP A 135 -6.86 15.08 -7.27
N VAL A 136 -7.13 14.22 -8.26
CA VAL A 136 -8.07 14.49 -9.36
C VAL A 136 -9.50 14.74 -8.84
N PHE A 137 -9.85 14.14 -7.70
CA PHE A 137 -11.19 14.19 -7.10
C PHE A 137 -11.31 15.20 -5.95
N ARG A 138 -10.25 15.98 -5.66
CA ARG A 138 -10.21 16.95 -4.55
C ARG A 138 -10.62 16.31 -3.23
N LEU A 139 -10.06 15.14 -2.96
CA LEU A 139 -10.28 14.38 -1.73
C LEU A 139 -9.61 15.05 -0.54
N VAL A 140 -8.50 15.77 -0.75
CA VAL A 140 -7.78 16.43 0.34
C VAL A 140 -8.29 17.85 0.51
N GLU A 141 -8.88 18.14 1.66
CA GLU A 141 -9.33 19.50 2.02
C GLU A 141 -8.52 20.09 3.18
N ARG A 142 -8.13 19.25 4.14
CA ARG A 142 -7.39 19.64 5.33
C ARG A 142 -6.22 18.70 5.56
N GLY A 143 -5.28 19.13 6.39
CA GLY A 143 -4.21 18.26 6.83
C GLY A 143 -3.63 18.71 8.15
N GLU A 144 -2.91 17.82 8.80
CA GLU A 144 -2.18 18.07 10.02
C GLU A 144 -0.83 17.34 10.02
N VAL A 145 0.11 17.88 10.78
CA VAL A 145 1.38 17.24 11.08
C VAL A 145 1.33 16.82 12.54
N GLU A 146 1.41 15.52 12.79
CA GLU A 146 1.61 15.01 14.14
C GLU A 146 3.12 14.85 14.38
N VAL A 147 3.62 15.42 15.48
CA VAL A 147 5.01 15.28 15.91
C VAL A 147 5.07 14.52 17.22
N GLN A 148 6.02 13.60 17.32
CA GLN A 148 6.29 12.85 18.54
C GLN A 148 7.09 13.70 19.51
N SER A 149 6.55 13.86 20.72
CA SER A 149 7.18 14.51 21.87
C SER A 149 7.39 13.50 23.01
N PRO A 150 8.16 13.84 24.05
CA PRO A 150 8.31 12.98 25.23
C PRO A 150 6.99 12.64 25.93
N THR A 151 5.97 13.51 25.80
CA THR A 151 4.65 13.34 26.42
C THR A 151 3.62 12.68 25.50
N GLY A 152 3.98 12.36 24.26
CA GLY A 152 3.08 11.77 23.27
C GLY A 152 3.07 12.51 21.93
N TRP A 153 2.05 12.24 21.12
CA TRP A 153 1.88 12.87 19.81
C TRP A 153 1.13 14.20 19.94
N THR A 154 1.64 15.24 19.30
CA THR A 154 1.02 16.58 19.24
C THR A 154 0.74 16.94 17.79
N ALA A 155 -0.49 17.33 17.47
CA ALA A 155 -0.92 17.70 16.13
C ALA A 155 -0.81 19.22 15.90
N ALA A 156 -0.37 19.61 14.70
CA ALA A 156 -0.37 20.99 14.24
C ALA A 156 -1.07 21.07 12.87
N PRO A 157 -2.03 21.99 12.68
CA PRO A 157 -2.77 22.09 11.43
C PRO A 157 -1.86 22.57 10.29
N LEU A 158 -2.08 22.02 9.09
CA LEU A 158 -1.50 22.53 7.85
C LEU A 158 -2.34 23.70 7.34
N ALA A 159 -1.68 24.81 6.99
CA ALA A 159 -2.30 25.92 6.30
C ALA A 159 -2.78 25.48 4.89
N PRO A 160 -3.97 25.91 4.44
CA PRO A 160 -4.57 25.53 3.15
C PRO A 160 -3.93 26.28 1.97
N THR A 161 -2.62 26.15 1.81
CA THR A 161 -1.82 26.68 0.69
C THR A 161 -1.33 25.53 -0.20
N ALA A 162 -0.82 25.85 -1.39
CA ALA A 162 -0.14 24.88 -2.25
C ALA A 162 1.33 25.30 -2.44
N PRO A 163 2.32 24.59 -1.86
CA PRO A 163 2.18 23.44 -0.95
C PRO A 163 1.56 23.83 0.40
N MET A 164 0.98 22.86 1.10
CA MET A 164 0.44 23.02 2.45
C MET A 164 1.58 23.19 3.44
N ARG A 165 1.40 23.99 4.51
CA ARG A 165 2.51 24.36 5.42
C ARG A 165 2.14 24.27 6.89
N ALA A 166 3.05 23.77 7.72
CA ALA A 166 2.95 23.83 9.17
C ALA A 166 4.30 24.19 9.79
N THR A 167 4.27 24.79 10.97
CA THR A 167 5.45 24.97 11.82
C THR A 167 5.25 24.16 13.08
N VAL A 168 6.20 23.28 13.37
CA VAL A 168 6.12 22.33 14.49
C VAL A 168 7.37 22.39 15.36
N PRO A 169 7.27 22.11 16.67
CA PRO A 169 8.46 21.94 17.51
C PRO A 169 9.32 20.79 17.01
N CYS A 170 10.63 21.00 16.89
CA CYS A 170 11.57 19.96 16.49
C CYS A 170 12.93 20.21 17.17
N ALA A 171 13.38 19.27 18.00
CA ALA A 171 14.65 19.39 18.69
C ALA A 171 15.82 19.44 17.69
N ARG A 172 16.96 20.01 18.11
CA ARG A 172 18.18 20.04 17.29
C ARG A 172 18.71 18.65 16.92
N GLU A 173 18.37 17.62 17.69
CA GLU A 173 18.71 16.24 17.40
C GLU A 173 17.78 15.60 16.35
N GLY A 174 16.74 16.32 15.94
CA GLY A 174 15.69 15.89 15.04
C GLY A 174 14.38 15.59 15.77
N CYS A 175 13.35 15.29 14.99
CA CYS A 175 12.03 14.90 15.49
C CYS A 175 11.41 13.83 14.60
N ALA A 176 10.58 12.98 15.20
CA ALA A 176 9.75 12.02 14.48
C ALA A 176 8.37 12.65 14.23
N TYR A 177 7.87 12.54 13.00
CA TYR A 177 6.60 13.14 12.61
C TYR A 177 5.85 12.25 11.61
N ARG A 178 4.55 12.50 11.46
CA ARG A 178 3.74 11.98 10.36
C ARG A 178 2.82 13.07 9.84
N VAL A 179 2.39 12.93 8.59
CA VAL A 179 1.42 13.83 7.97
C VAL A 179 0.11 13.07 7.77
N VAL A 180 -1.00 13.67 8.17
CA VAL A 180 -2.34 13.11 8.04
C VAL A 180 -3.15 14.09 7.19
N LEU A 181 -3.73 13.61 6.10
CA LEU A 181 -4.56 14.40 5.19
C LEU A 181 -6.00 13.94 5.27
N HIS A 182 -6.90 14.91 5.40
CA HIS A 182 -8.32 14.70 5.64
C HIS A 182 -9.17 15.24 4.51
N ASP A 183 -10.31 14.60 4.28
CA ASP A 183 -11.38 15.14 3.45
C ASP A 183 -12.26 16.15 4.21
N HIS A 184 -13.36 16.58 3.58
CA HIS A 184 -14.30 17.53 4.18
C HIS A 184 -14.87 17.02 5.51
N PRO A 185 -15.48 15.81 5.60
CA PRO A 185 -16.03 15.33 6.86
C PRO A 185 -14.97 15.03 7.93
N GLY A 186 -13.72 14.80 7.54
CA GLY A 186 -12.61 14.54 8.47
C GLY A 186 -12.00 13.14 8.35
N ASN A 187 -12.48 12.32 7.42
CA ASN A 187 -11.89 11.01 7.16
C ASN A 187 -10.44 11.17 6.71
N VAL A 188 -9.59 10.26 7.15
CA VAL A 188 -8.19 10.23 6.74
C VAL A 188 -8.13 9.60 5.35
N VAL A 189 -7.76 10.40 4.33
CA VAL A 189 -7.66 9.93 2.94
C VAL A 189 -6.25 9.52 2.56
N LEU A 190 -5.24 10.09 3.22
CA LEU A 190 -3.84 9.80 2.94
C LEU A 190 -2.97 10.09 4.17
N GLU A 191 -1.99 9.23 4.43
CA GLU A 191 -0.99 9.42 5.48
C GLU A 191 0.44 9.31 4.91
N ALA A 192 1.36 10.09 5.46
CA ALA A 192 2.81 9.96 5.23
C ALA A 192 3.52 9.62 6.55
N GLY A 193 4.00 8.38 6.64
CA GLY A 193 4.50 7.80 7.90
C GLY A 193 3.36 7.30 8.79
N THR A 194 3.71 6.49 9.79
CA THR A 194 2.76 6.00 10.81
C THR A 194 3.31 6.27 12.20
N ARG A 195 2.52 6.05 13.26
CA ARG A 195 3.03 6.18 14.64
C ARG A 195 4.13 5.17 14.97
N ASP A 196 4.08 3.99 14.35
CA ASP A 196 5.08 2.93 14.53
C ASP A 196 6.28 3.07 13.58
N ALA A 197 6.08 3.70 12.43
CA ALA A 197 7.12 3.99 11.45
C ALA A 197 7.05 5.47 11.02
N PRO A 198 7.41 6.41 11.92
CA PRO A 198 7.31 7.82 11.63
C PRO A 198 8.43 8.30 10.70
N LEU A 199 8.15 9.37 9.97
CA LEU A 199 9.17 10.11 9.24
C LEU A 199 10.09 10.80 10.24
N ARG A 200 11.36 11.00 9.86
CA ARG A 200 12.34 11.70 10.71
C ARG A 200 12.84 12.95 10.01
N ALA A 201 12.81 14.06 10.73
CA ALA A 201 13.43 15.30 10.30
C ALA A 201 14.73 15.47 11.08
N PHE A 202 15.80 15.78 10.38
CA PHE A 202 17.10 16.12 10.96
C PHE A 202 17.48 17.53 10.50
N PRO A 203 18.29 18.27 11.29
CA PRO A 203 18.90 19.48 10.78
C PRO A 203 19.57 19.21 9.44
N ALA A 204 19.41 20.12 8.49
CA ALA A 204 20.21 20.07 7.29
C ALA A 204 21.67 20.03 7.75
N GLN A 205 22.35 18.92 7.50
CA GLN A 205 23.77 18.83 7.79
C GLN A 205 24.41 19.97 7.03
N ALA A 206 25.06 20.90 7.75
CA ALA A 206 25.73 22.03 7.12
C ALA A 206 26.51 21.46 5.94
N PRO A 207 26.32 21.99 4.71
CA PRO A 207 26.94 21.43 3.52
C PRO A 207 28.40 21.23 3.87
N ALA A 208 28.84 19.97 3.84
CA ALA A 208 30.18 19.62 4.29
C ALA A 208 31.11 20.62 3.62
N ALA A 209 31.86 21.38 4.43
CA ALA A 209 32.74 22.42 3.91
C ALA A 209 33.47 21.81 2.72
N PRO A 210 33.41 22.44 1.52
CA PRO A 210 33.96 21.84 0.31
C PRO A 210 35.35 21.34 0.68
N PRO A 211 35.64 20.02 0.50
CA PRO A 211 36.78 19.38 1.10
C PRO A 211 37.98 20.30 0.86
N ALA A 212 38.51 20.87 1.95
CA ALA A 212 39.55 21.90 1.86
C ALA A 212 40.56 21.38 0.88
N ALA A 213 40.72 22.07 -0.27
CA ALA A 213 41.40 21.55 -1.44
C ALA A 213 42.66 20.83 -0.98
N VAL A 214 42.58 19.49 -0.93
CA VAL A 214 43.66 18.70 -0.35
C VAL A 214 44.73 18.82 -1.40
N SER A 215 45.72 19.69 -1.14
CA SER A 215 46.95 19.76 -1.91
C SER A 215 47.41 18.32 -2.04
N ALA A 216 47.37 17.78 -3.26
CA ALA A 216 47.55 16.37 -3.54
C ALA A 216 48.88 15.90 -2.95
N ALA A 217 48.85 15.39 -1.71
CA ALA A 217 49.93 14.61 -1.18
C ALA A 217 50.00 13.34 -2.04
N PRO A 218 51.19 12.88 -2.44
CA PRO A 218 51.32 11.65 -3.21
C PRO A 218 50.59 10.54 -2.45
N VAL A 219 49.57 9.98 -3.09
CA VAL A 219 48.79 8.86 -2.58
C VAL A 219 49.77 7.73 -2.35
N ALA A 220 50.15 7.51 -1.09
CA ALA A 220 50.79 6.27 -0.69
C ALA A 220 49.76 5.17 -0.99
N ASP A 221 50.14 4.22 -1.85
CA ASP A 221 49.35 3.06 -2.25
C ASP A 221 48.75 2.39 -1.02
N GLN A 222 47.51 2.75 -0.70
CA GLN A 222 46.73 1.97 0.23
C GLN A 222 46.35 0.71 -0.53
N VAL A 223 47.06 -0.38 -0.22
CA VAL A 223 46.73 -1.73 -0.63
C VAL A 223 45.29 -2.00 -0.20
N GLN A 224 44.35 -1.79 -1.11
CA GLN A 224 42.97 -2.19 -0.93
C GLN A 224 43.00 -3.70 -0.64
N PRO A 225 42.49 -4.16 0.52
CA PRO A 225 42.39 -5.59 0.77
C PRO A 225 41.56 -6.18 -0.37
N ALA A 226 42.14 -7.14 -1.08
CA ALA A 226 41.49 -7.79 -2.21
C ALA A 226 40.12 -8.29 -1.76
N SER A 227 39.06 -7.61 -2.19
CA SER A 227 37.69 -8.01 -1.88
C SER A 227 37.50 -9.45 -2.38
N PRO A 228 37.00 -10.39 -1.54
CA PRO A 228 36.95 -11.80 -1.89
C PRO A 228 36.21 -12.03 -3.21
N THR A 229 36.90 -12.57 -4.22
CA THR A 229 36.46 -12.63 -5.63
C THR A 229 35.37 -13.67 -5.93
N TRP A 230 34.86 -14.38 -4.93
CA TRP A 230 33.94 -15.51 -5.15
C TRP A 230 32.63 -15.09 -5.84
N TYR A 231 32.13 -13.88 -5.58
CA TYR A 231 30.91 -13.34 -6.19
C TYR A 231 31.08 -12.89 -7.66
N ARG A 232 32.32 -12.85 -8.18
CA ARG A 232 32.60 -12.60 -9.61
C ARG A 232 32.55 -13.87 -10.47
N THR A 233 32.56 -15.05 -9.86
CA THR A 233 32.43 -16.30 -10.63
C THR A 233 30.96 -16.57 -10.94
N ARG A 234 30.67 -17.15 -12.11
CA ARG A 234 29.28 -17.40 -12.57
C ARG A 234 28.55 -18.51 -11.82
N TRP A 235 29.32 -19.38 -11.16
CA TRP A 235 28.83 -20.58 -10.49
C TRP A 235 27.76 -20.37 -9.42
N PRO A 236 27.88 -19.41 -8.47
CA PRO A 236 26.82 -19.16 -7.50
C PRO A 236 25.49 -18.74 -8.14
N TYR A 237 25.53 -17.91 -9.19
CA TYR A 237 24.31 -17.45 -9.86
C TYR A 237 23.64 -18.56 -10.68
N LEU A 238 24.42 -19.38 -11.39
CA LEU A 238 23.91 -20.55 -12.10
C LEU A 238 23.32 -21.58 -11.13
N GLY A 239 23.98 -21.83 -10.00
CA GLY A 239 23.48 -22.72 -8.95
C GLY A 239 22.15 -22.22 -8.37
N ALA A 240 22.05 -20.92 -8.06
CA ALA A 240 20.82 -20.31 -7.58
C ALA A 240 19.68 -20.37 -8.61
N ALA A 241 19.98 -20.11 -9.89
CA ALA A 241 19.00 -20.19 -10.97
C ALA A 241 18.43 -21.61 -11.14
N LEU A 242 19.29 -22.63 -11.13
CA LEU A 242 18.88 -24.04 -11.21
C LEU A 242 18.04 -24.47 -10.00
N ALA A 243 18.44 -24.08 -8.79
CA ALA A 243 17.69 -24.38 -7.58
C ALA A 243 16.29 -23.73 -7.60
N ALA A 244 16.19 -22.47 -8.00
CA ALA A 244 14.93 -21.76 -8.14
C ALA A 244 14.02 -22.38 -9.22
N ALA A 245 14.58 -22.77 -10.38
CA ALA A 245 13.84 -23.43 -11.45
C ALA A 245 13.31 -24.80 -11.01
N ALA A 246 14.10 -25.59 -10.29
CA ALA A 246 13.68 -26.88 -9.75
C ALA A 246 12.53 -26.72 -8.73
N ALA A 247 12.65 -25.76 -7.82
CA ALA A 247 11.59 -25.45 -6.85
C ALA A 247 10.29 -25.00 -7.54
N GLY A 248 10.40 -24.11 -8.55
CA GLY A 248 9.26 -23.68 -9.37
C GLY A 248 8.58 -24.84 -10.11
N GLY A 249 9.38 -25.77 -10.65
CA GLY A 249 8.88 -26.98 -11.32
C GLY A 249 8.11 -27.93 -10.38
N VAL A 250 8.59 -28.15 -9.15
CA VAL A 250 7.88 -28.97 -8.15
C VAL A 250 6.53 -28.34 -7.79
N LEU A 251 6.49 -27.02 -7.59
CA LEU A 251 5.25 -26.30 -7.29
C LEU A 251 4.26 -26.32 -8.48
N ALA A 252 4.75 -26.22 -9.71
CA ALA A 252 3.92 -26.33 -10.91
C ALA A 252 3.28 -27.72 -11.05
N TRP A 253 4.04 -28.78 -10.74
CA TRP A 253 3.52 -30.14 -10.71
C TRP A 253 2.44 -30.31 -9.62
N GLN A 254 2.70 -29.81 -8.41
CA GLN A 254 1.71 -29.85 -7.31
C GLN A 254 0.42 -29.08 -7.67
N TYR A 255 0.55 -27.92 -8.32
CA TYR A 255 -0.60 -27.17 -8.84
C TYR A 255 -1.44 -28.04 -9.79
N GLY A 256 -0.81 -28.75 -10.73
CA GLY A 256 -1.50 -29.66 -11.66
C GLY A 256 -2.27 -30.77 -10.95
N VAL A 257 -1.70 -31.35 -9.89
CA VAL A 257 -2.38 -32.36 -9.05
C VAL A 257 -3.60 -31.77 -8.33
N GLN A 258 -3.47 -30.58 -7.73
CA GLN A 258 -4.58 -29.93 -7.04
C GLN A 258 -5.70 -29.49 -7.99
N ASP A 259 -5.35 -29.04 -9.20
CA ASP A 259 -6.32 -28.66 -10.22
C ASP A 259 -7.12 -29.87 -10.75
N ALA A 260 -6.45 -31.01 -10.97
CA ALA A 260 -7.12 -32.26 -11.31
C ALA A 260 -8.11 -32.70 -10.21
N ARG A 261 -7.68 -32.61 -8.94
CA ARG A 261 -8.54 -32.91 -7.79
C ARG A 261 -9.73 -31.96 -7.68
N LEU A 262 -9.54 -30.67 -7.94
CA LEU A 262 -10.63 -29.70 -7.95
C LEU A 262 -11.65 -30.01 -9.05
N ARG A 263 -11.18 -30.40 -10.24
CA ARG A 263 -12.06 -30.83 -11.34
C ARG A 263 -12.84 -32.10 -11.00
N GLU A 264 -12.23 -33.05 -10.31
CA GLU A 264 -12.91 -34.25 -9.80
C GLU A 264 -14.01 -33.90 -8.77
N LEU A 265 -13.69 -33.05 -7.79
CA LEU A 265 -14.67 -32.57 -6.80
C LEU A 265 -15.82 -31.80 -7.45
N GLN A 266 -15.54 -31.01 -8.49
CA GLN A 266 -16.57 -30.29 -9.26
C GLN A 266 -17.45 -31.23 -10.08
N ALA A 267 -16.90 -32.33 -10.60
CA ALA A 267 -17.65 -33.35 -11.32
C ALA A 267 -18.57 -34.16 -10.38
N ALA A 268 -18.13 -34.42 -9.14
CA ALA A 268 -18.86 -35.18 -8.12
C ALA A 268 -19.68 -34.29 -7.16
N ARG A 269 -20.25 -33.17 -7.66
CA ARG A 269 -20.82 -32.10 -6.81
C ARG A 269 -21.93 -32.53 -5.83
N ALA A 270 -22.58 -33.67 -6.07
CA ALA A 270 -23.64 -34.19 -5.21
C ALA A 270 -23.12 -34.70 -3.84
N ASP A 271 -21.85 -35.13 -3.77
CA ASP A 271 -21.33 -35.88 -2.62
C ASP A 271 -20.28 -35.12 -1.79
N HIS A 272 -19.93 -33.89 -2.18
CA HIS A 272 -18.88 -33.11 -1.53
C HIS A 272 -19.38 -31.85 -0.83
N LEU A 273 -18.87 -31.62 0.38
CA LEU A 273 -19.13 -30.38 1.13
C LEU A 273 -18.35 -29.22 0.52
N PHE A 274 -18.97 -28.03 0.50
CA PHE A 274 -18.35 -26.81 -0.01
C PHE A 274 -17.02 -26.46 0.70
N SER A 275 -16.87 -26.83 1.97
CA SER A 275 -15.63 -26.63 2.74
C SER A 275 -14.45 -27.44 2.19
N GLU A 276 -14.69 -28.62 1.63
CA GLU A 276 -13.65 -29.46 1.01
C GLU A 276 -13.11 -28.81 -0.26
N ALA A 277 -14.01 -28.27 -1.10
CA ALA A 277 -13.62 -27.52 -2.30
C ALA A 277 -12.83 -26.25 -1.96
N GLN A 278 -13.20 -25.53 -0.90
CA GLN A 278 -12.44 -24.35 -0.45
C GLN A 278 -11.03 -24.71 0.05
N GLY A 279 -10.85 -25.85 0.71
CA GLY A 279 -9.54 -26.33 1.17
C GLY A 279 -8.59 -26.59 -0.01
N VAL A 280 -9.09 -27.28 -1.04
CA VAL A 280 -8.32 -27.57 -2.26
C VAL A 280 -7.99 -26.29 -3.03
N ASP A 281 -8.91 -25.34 -3.11
CA ASP A 281 -8.66 -24.08 -3.83
C ASP A 281 -7.59 -23.21 -3.15
N ARG A 282 -7.57 -23.13 -1.80
CA ARG A 282 -6.48 -22.45 -1.08
C ARG A 282 -5.12 -23.10 -1.33
N ALA A 283 -5.04 -24.43 -1.28
CA ALA A 283 -3.80 -25.15 -1.55
C ALA A 283 -3.31 -24.91 -2.99
N ARG A 284 -4.24 -24.89 -3.95
CA ARG A 284 -3.97 -24.57 -5.36
C ARG A 284 -3.41 -23.15 -5.52
N MET A 285 -4.01 -22.15 -4.86
CA MET A 285 -3.58 -20.75 -4.96
C MET A 285 -2.16 -20.55 -4.39
N THR A 286 -1.84 -21.19 -3.27
CA THR A 286 -0.49 -21.12 -2.68
C THR A 286 0.57 -21.70 -3.64
N CYS A 287 0.26 -22.83 -4.29
CA CYS A 287 1.17 -23.42 -5.28
C CYS A 287 1.34 -22.52 -6.50
N PHE A 288 0.24 -21.93 -7.00
CA PHE A 288 0.26 -21.02 -8.15
C PHE A 288 1.18 -19.82 -7.92
N VAL A 289 1.02 -19.13 -6.79
CA VAL A 289 1.88 -17.98 -6.43
C VAL A 289 3.34 -18.41 -6.31
N GLY A 290 3.59 -19.54 -5.65
CA GLY A 290 4.94 -20.08 -5.49
C GLY A 290 5.62 -20.42 -6.83
N THR A 291 4.87 -20.94 -7.81
CA THR A 291 5.39 -21.21 -9.17
C THR A 291 5.86 -19.94 -9.87
N TRP A 292 5.06 -18.86 -9.85
CA TRP A 292 5.43 -17.59 -10.48
C TRP A 292 6.63 -16.94 -9.82
N VAL A 293 6.70 -16.95 -8.48
CA VAL A 293 7.86 -16.43 -7.74
C VAL A 293 9.10 -17.25 -8.06
N GLY A 294 9.01 -18.58 -8.06
CA GLY A 294 10.14 -19.47 -8.36
C GLY A 294 10.73 -19.22 -9.75
N PHE A 295 9.88 -19.14 -10.79
CA PHE A 295 10.35 -18.85 -12.15
C PHE A 295 10.85 -17.42 -12.31
N GLY A 296 10.22 -16.44 -11.66
CA GLY A 296 10.69 -15.05 -11.67
C GLY A 296 12.08 -14.88 -11.06
N VAL A 297 12.33 -15.54 -9.91
CA VAL A 297 13.65 -15.56 -9.26
C VAL A 297 14.69 -16.27 -10.14
N ALA A 298 14.34 -17.42 -10.74
CA ALA A 298 15.23 -18.14 -11.65
C ALA A 298 15.65 -17.29 -12.85
N ALA A 299 14.69 -16.56 -13.46
CA ALA A 299 14.97 -15.64 -14.55
C ALA A 299 15.90 -14.49 -14.12
N GLY A 300 15.66 -13.90 -12.94
CA GLY A 300 16.51 -12.84 -12.38
C GLY A 300 17.97 -13.28 -12.19
N PHE A 301 18.20 -14.48 -11.63
CA PHE A 301 19.54 -15.04 -11.49
C PHE A 301 20.19 -15.39 -12.84
N GLY A 302 19.41 -15.88 -13.80
CA GLY A 302 19.89 -16.12 -15.16
C GLY A 302 20.39 -14.85 -15.86
N VAL A 303 19.65 -13.74 -15.71
CA VAL A 303 20.04 -12.41 -16.21
C VAL A 303 21.31 -11.93 -15.51
N ALA A 304 21.38 -12.00 -14.18
CA ALA A 304 22.58 -11.61 -13.43
C ALA A 304 23.83 -12.41 -13.86
N ALA A 305 23.68 -13.72 -14.09
CA ALA A 305 24.76 -14.56 -14.61
C ALA A 305 25.24 -14.16 -16.01
N ALA A 306 24.34 -13.62 -16.85
CA ALA A 306 24.66 -13.15 -18.19
C ALA A 306 25.38 -11.79 -18.19
N PHE A 307 25.06 -10.88 -17.26
CA PHE A 307 25.61 -9.51 -17.21
C PHE A 307 26.85 -9.32 -16.33
N ASN A 308 27.16 -10.23 -15.40
CA ASN A 308 28.39 -10.19 -14.60
C ASN A 308 29.64 -10.66 -15.40
N TRP A 309 29.78 -10.20 -16.64
CA TRP A 309 30.91 -10.46 -17.54
C TRP A 309 31.96 -9.34 -17.46
#